data_AF-A0A1V5KGR8-F1
#
_entry.id   AF-A0A1V5KGR8-F1
#
_cell.length_a   1.000
_cell.length_b   1.000
_cell.length_c   1.000
_cell.angle_alpha   90.00
_cell.angle_beta   90.00
_cell.angle_gamma   90.00
#
_symmetry.space_group_name_H-M   'P 1'
#
loop_
_entity.id
_entity.type
_entity.pdbx_description
1 polymer ?
#
loop_
_entity_poly.entity_id
_entity_poly.type
_entity_poly.pdbx_seq_one_letter_code
_entity_poly.pdbx_strand_id
1 'polypeptide(L)'
;MNTGRRESIVAACEKPLLERVFFRGIGRAESTEIDAVNILQATREAMIRALRDLEKQSLPDGLILPVDGHMPGKSQSMLWDWMDGPAPNSRILIDGRPFRSFPYAHEGVVGGDGKSFCIALASIFAKVHRDRLMAALPAARLFEWDTNKGYGTEAHRLLIRAHGLDPEHRVSFVAEDKWQDDPDGRQIECF
;
A
#
# COMPACT_ATOMS: atom_id res chain seq x y z
N MET A 1 -17.00 4.50 0.49
CA MET A 1 -16.68 5.95 0.60
C MET A 1 -16.40 6.52 -0.79
N ASN A 2 -16.96 7.68 -1.16
CA ASN A 2 -16.75 8.28 -2.49
C ASN A 2 -15.39 9.00 -2.59
N THR A 3 -14.91 9.27 -3.81
CA THR A 3 -13.58 9.86 -4.07
C THR A 3 -13.41 11.23 -3.42
N GLY A 4 -14.41 12.12 -3.53
CA GLY A 4 -14.34 13.46 -2.93
C GLY A 4 -14.17 13.47 -1.41
N ARG A 5 -14.80 12.51 -0.71
CA ARG A 5 -14.63 12.35 0.74
C ARG A 5 -13.24 11.84 1.10
N ARG A 6 -12.63 10.95 0.29
CA ARG A 6 -11.25 10.50 0.51
C ARG A 6 -10.27 11.67 0.40
N GLU A 7 -10.40 12.45 -0.67
CA GLU A 7 -9.58 13.65 -0.91
C GLU A 7 -9.71 14.66 0.23
N SER A 8 -10.94 14.88 0.72
CA SER A 8 -11.19 15.79 1.85
C SER A 8 -10.53 15.31 3.15
N ILE A 9 -10.49 14.00 3.41
CA ILE A 9 -9.79 13.41 4.56
C ILE A 9 -8.28 13.61 4.43
N VAL A 10 -7.73 13.32 3.25
CA VAL A 10 -6.29 13.54 2.97
C VAL A 10 -5.92 15.00 3.17
N ALA A 11 -6.69 15.93 2.60
CA ALA A 11 -6.47 17.36 2.76
C ALA A 11 -6.61 17.83 4.21
N ALA A 12 -7.50 17.20 5.01
CA ALA A 12 -7.62 17.50 6.43
C ALA A 12 -6.38 17.08 7.21
N CYS A 13 -5.83 15.90 6.91
CA CYS A 13 -4.60 15.37 7.52
C CYS A 13 -3.33 16.13 7.11
N GLU A 14 -3.34 16.81 5.96
CA GLU A 14 -2.25 17.68 5.48
C GLU A 14 -2.31 19.10 6.09
N LYS A 15 -3.23 19.38 7.01
CA LYS A 15 -3.27 20.67 7.71
C LYS A 15 -2.07 20.82 8.66
N PRO A 16 -1.52 22.03 8.83
CA PRO A 16 -0.33 22.26 9.67
C PRO A 16 -0.43 21.77 11.12
N LEU A 17 -1.64 21.72 11.69
CA LEU A 17 -1.85 21.19 13.04
C LEU A 17 -1.57 19.68 13.11
N LEU A 18 -1.90 18.94 12.05
CA LEU A 18 -1.72 17.50 12.00
C LEU A 18 -0.33 17.09 11.52
N GLU A 19 0.36 17.93 10.75
CA GLU A 19 1.75 17.67 10.31
C GLU A 19 2.74 17.41 11.46
N ARG A 20 2.43 17.87 12.68
CA ARG A 20 3.28 17.67 13.87
C ARG A 20 3.01 16.38 14.63
N VAL A 21 1.89 15.70 14.35
CA VAL A 21 1.41 14.52 15.08
C VAL A 21 1.10 13.33 14.18
N PHE A 22 0.96 13.57 12.88
CA PHE A 22 0.64 12.57 11.87
C PHE A 22 1.76 12.52 10.84
N PHE A 23 2.39 11.36 10.74
CA PHE A 23 3.47 11.08 9.81
C PHE A 23 3.03 9.99 8.85
N ARG A 24 3.47 10.05 7.60
CA ARG A 24 3.11 9.09 6.56
C ARG A 24 4.31 8.82 5.67
N GLY A 25 4.59 7.56 5.39
CA GLY A 25 5.52 7.18 4.34
C GLY A 25 4.77 6.63 3.13
N ILE A 26 5.35 6.78 1.95
CA ILE A 26 4.79 6.26 0.70
C ILE A 26 5.77 5.26 0.10
N GLY A 27 5.25 4.09 -0.29
CA GLY A 27 5.99 3.09 -1.03
C GLY A 27 5.19 2.60 -2.22
N ARG A 28 5.88 2.45 -3.35
CA ARG A 28 5.33 1.96 -4.63
C ARG A 28 6.17 0.78 -5.12
N ALA A 29 5.53 -0.16 -5.79
CA ALA A 29 6.17 -1.16 -6.64
C ALA A 29 5.69 -0.93 -8.08
N GLU A 30 6.59 -1.04 -9.05
CA GLU A 30 6.27 -0.80 -10.46
C GLU A 30 5.60 -2.03 -11.10
N SER A 31 4.85 -1.82 -12.19
CA SER A 31 4.20 -2.90 -12.96
C SER A 31 5.20 -4.02 -13.35
N THR A 32 6.38 -3.63 -13.81
CA THR A 32 7.49 -4.52 -14.17
C THR A 32 8.05 -5.31 -12.98
N GLU A 33 8.13 -4.67 -11.81
CA GLU A 33 8.54 -5.32 -10.57
C GLU A 33 7.49 -6.34 -10.13
N ILE A 34 6.22 -5.97 -10.20
CA ILE A 34 5.09 -6.85 -9.86
C ILE A 34 5.05 -8.08 -10.76
N ASP A 35 5.28 -7.91 -12.06
CA ASP A 35 5.39 -9.01 -13.01
C ASP A 35 6.59 -9.92 -12.71
N ALA A 36 7.69 -9.38 -12.18
CA ALA A 36 8.90 -10.14 -11.86
C ALA A 36 8.77 -10.96 -10.56
N VAL A 37 8.13 -10.41 -9.50
CA VAL A 37 8.11 -11.04 -8.17
C VAL A 37 6.73 -11.50 -7.69
N ASN A 38 5.66 -11.23 -8.43
CA ASN A 38 4.23 -11.33 -8.06
C ASN A 38 3.72 -10.23 -7.12
N ILE A 39 2.39 -10.03 -7.14
CA ILE A 39 1.72 -8.95 -6.39
C ILE A 39 1.86 -9.06 -4.87
N LEU A 40 1.93 -10.26 -4.31
CA LEU A 40 2.07 -10.45 -2.86
C LEU A 40 3.45 -9.96 -2.40
N GLN A 41 4.50 -10.35 -3.10
CA GLN A 41 5.87 -9.91 -2.78
C GLN A 41 6.05 -8.42 -3.08
N ALA A 42 5.55 -7.93 -4.21
CA ALA A 42 5.64 -6.51 -4.54
C ALA A 42 4.88 -5.62 -3.55
N THR A 43 3.72 -6.07 -3.06
CA THR A 43 2.97 -5.38 -1.99
C THR A 43 3.78 -5.32 -0.70
N ARG A 44 4.46 -6.42 -0.34
CA ARG A 44 5.36 -6.47 0.80
C ARG A 44 6.51 -5.46 0.66
N GLU A 45 7.16 -5.41 -0.51
CA GLU A 45 8.25 -4.47 -0.78
C GLU A 45 7.76 -3.02 -0.76
N ALA A 46 6.59 -2.72 -1.32
CA ALA A 46 5.97 -1.41 -1.24
C ALA A 46 5.72 -0.98 0.23
N MET A 47 5.23 -1.89 1.08
CA MET A 47 5.06 -1.61 2.52
C MET A 47 6.40 -1.33 3.22
N ILE A 48 7.46 -2.09 2.90
CA ILE A 48 8.81 -1.85 3.44
C ILE A 48 9.34 -0.48 3.00
N ARG A 49 9.14 -0.11 1.73
CA ARG A 49 9.51 1.22 1.21
C ARG A 49 8.75 2.33 1.93
N ALA A 50 7.46 2.14 2.22
CA ALA A 50 6.67 3.10 2.97
C ALA A 50 7.21 3.28 4.40
N LEU A 51 7.61 2.21 5.09
CA LEU A 51 8.21 2.31 6.42
C LEU A 51 9.57 3.00 6.39
N ARG A 52 10.41 2.69 5.40
CA ARG A 52 11.71 3.39 5.22
C ARG A 52 11.54 4.87 4.88
N ASP A 53 10.51 5.22 4.11
CA ASP A 53 10.18 6.62 3.82
C ASP A 53 9.70 7.36 5.08
N LEU A 54 8.98 6.66 5.96
CA LEU A 54 8.58 7.15 7.27
C LEU A 54 9.78 7.33 8.21
N GLU A 55 10.74 6.41 8.23
CA GLU A 55 11.97 6.49 9.03
C GLU A 55 12.87 7.69 8.65
N LYS A 56 12.82 8.13 7.39
CA LYS A 56 13.57 9.31 6.93
C LYS A 56 12.97 10.63 7.44
N GLN A 57 11.71 10.61 7.87
CA GLN A 57 11.08 11.79 8.43
C GLN A 57 11.55 11.97 9.87
N SER A 58 11.61 13.22 10.33
CA SER A 58 11.86 13.51 11.74
C SER A 58 10.68 13.03 12.58
N LEU A 59 10.69 11.74 12.91
CA LEU A 59 9.72 11.12 13.79
C LEU A 59 9.76 11.79 15.16
N PRO A 60 8.63 11.83 15.89
CA PRO A 60 8.58 12.48 17.18
C PRO A 60 9.58 11.85 18.15
N ASP A 61 10.18 12.67 19.01
CA ASP A 61 11.23 12.25 19.94
C ASP A 61 10.81 10.98 20.71
N GLY A 62 11.64 9.95 20.59
CA GLY A 62 11.45 8.66 21.27
C GLY A 62 10.54 7.66 20.56
N LEU A 63 9.99 7.93 19.37
CA LEU A 63 9.28 6.91 18.59
C LEU A 63 10.27 5.87 18.05
N ILE A 64 10.12 4.62 18.48
CA ILE A 64 10.96 3.50 18.06
C ILE A 64 10.09 2.49 17.33
N LEU A 65 10.37 2.28 16.05
CA LEU A 65 9.68 1.26 15.24
C LEU A 65 10.10 -0.14 15.68
N PRO A 66 9.19 -1.13 15.64
CA PRO A 66 9.50 -2.49 16.05
C PRO A 66 10.25 -3.22 14.92
N VAL A 67 11.52 -2.87 14.69
CA VAL A 67 12.40 -3.61 13.77
C VAL A 67 12.67 -5.00 14.34
N ASP A 68 12.71 -6.03 13.49
CA ASP A 68 12.95 -7.41 13.93
C ASP A 68 14.25 -7.49 14.74
N GLY A 69 14.07 -7.71 16.04
CA GLY A 69 15.13 -7.75 17.05
C GLY A 69 14.60 -7.56 18.48
N HIS A 70 13.50 -6.82 18.68
CA HIS A 70 12.90 -6.59 20.00
C HIS A 70 11.38 -6.66 19.95
N MET A 71 10.80 -7.86 20.05
CA MET A 71 9.43 -8.00 20.56
C MET A 71 9.50 -8.40 22.04
N PRO A 72 9.17 -7.51 22.99
CA PRO A 72 8.88 -7.94 24.34
C PRO A 72 7.53 -8.66 24.29
N GLY A 73 7.54 -10.00 24.20
CA GLY A 73 6.32 -10.76 24.46
C GLY A 73 6.13 -12.12 23.79
N LYS A 74 7.03 -12.59 22.90
CA LYS A 74 6.89 -13.95 22.33
C LYS A 74 8.22 -14.69 22.15
N SER A 75 9.01 -14.80 23.22
CA SER A 75 9.93 -15.92 23.43
C SER A 75 10.31 -15.99 24.90
N GLN A 76 10.11 -17.13 25.54
CA GLN A 76 10.74 -17.43 26.82
C GLN A 76 12.23 -17.74 26.56
N SER A 77 13.06 -16.69 26.49
CA SER A 77 14.53 -16.70 26.41
C SER A 77 14.94 -15.25 26.17
N MET A 78 15.67 -14.50 27.00
CA MET A 78 16.43 -14.79 28.22
C MET A 78 16.27 -13.65 29.26
N LEU A 79 16.61 -13.94 30.51
CA LEU A 79 16.61 -13.05 31.69
C LEU A 79 17.43 -11.73 31.55
N TRP A 80 18.13 -11.51 30.43
CA TRP A 80 19.06 -10.39 30.24
C TRP A 80 18.83 -9.59 28.93
N ASP A 81 17.88 -9.97 28.07
CA ASP A 81 17.70 -9.32 26.74
C ASP A 81 17.13 -7.89 26.80
N TRP A 82 16.67 -7.44 27.96
CA TRP A 82 16.12 -6.09 28.17
C TRP A 82 17.19 -5.03 28.44
N MET A 83 18.48 -5.38 28.45
CA MET A 83 19.58 -4.48 28.80
C MET A 83 20.22 -3.71 27.63
N ASP A 84 19.91 -4.03 26.36
CA ASP A 84 20.66 -3.50 25.20
C ASP A 84 19.89 -2.53 24.28
N GLY A 85 18.68 -2.07 24.65
CA GLY A 85 18.01 -1.00 23.89
C GLY A 85 16.63 -0.60 24.42
N PRO A 86 16.13 0.60 24.09
CA PRO A 86 14.78 1.00 24.46
C PRO A 86 13.76 0.11 23.75
N ALA A 87 12.84 -0.49 24.52
CA ALA A 87 11.76 -1.30 23.98
C ALA A 87 10.94 -0.49 22.95
N PRO A 88 10.46 -1.11 21.85
CA PRO A 88 9.61 -0.39 20.91
C PRO A 88 8.35 0.09 21.63
N ASN A 89 8.04 1.38 21.47
CA ASN A 89 6.84 2.02 22.01
C ASN A 89 5.75 2.18 20.93
N SER A 90 5.89 1.47 19.81
CA SER A 90 4.98 1.54 18.67
C SER A 90 4.57 0.15 18.18
N ARG A 91 3.48 0.10 17.41
CA ARG A 91 2.92 -1.13 16.82
C ARG A 91 2.66 -0.91 15.34
N ILE A 92 2.98 -1.92 14.54
CA ILE A 92 2.64 -1.95 13.12
C ILE A 92 1.44 -2.86 12.92
N LEU A 93 0.38 -2.31 12.33
CA LEU A 93 -0.83 -3.04 11.95
C LEU A 93 -0.91 -3.11 10.43
N ILE A 94 -1.08 -4.31 9.88
CA ILE A 94 -1.20 -4.55 8.44
C ILE A 94 -2.61 -5.04 8.15
N ASP A 95 -3.25 -4.51 7.11
CA ASP A 95 -4.52 -5.05 6.63
C ASP A 95 -4.31 -6.41 5.97
N GLY A 96 -5.00 -7.43 6.47
CA GLY A 96 -4.91 -8.79 5.97
C GLY A 96 -4.13 -9.74 6.89
N ARG A 97 -3.48 -10.74 6.28
CA ARG A 97 -2.75 -11.79 6.99
C ARG A 97 -1.29 -11.36 7.20
N PRO A 98 -0.64 -11.79 8.30
CA PRO A 98 0.76 -11.48 8.54
C PRO A 98 1.67 -12.08 7.46
N PHE A 99 2.73 -11.35 7.13
CA PHE A 99 3.76 -11.80 6.20
C PHE A 99 4.78 -12.69 6.93
N ARG A 100 5.26 -13.75 6.26
CA ARG A 100 6.28 -14.64 6.84
C ARG A 100 7.68 -14.00 6.93
N SER A 101 7.98 -13.03 6.07
CA SER A 101 9.33 -12.45 5.95
C SER A 101 9.21 -10.94 5.76
N PHE A 102 8.87 -10.23 6.83
CA PHE A 102 8.74 -8.76 6.86
C PHE A 102 9.67 -8.23 7.95
N PRO A 103 10.56 -7.27 7.67
CA PRO A 103 11.66 -6.89 8.57
C PRO A 103 11.24 -6.13 9.83
N TYR A 104 9.94 -5.97 10.03
CA TYR A 104 9.38 -5.29 11.19
C TYR A 104 8.36 -6.21 11.87
N ALA A 105 8.37 -6.25 13.19
CA ALA A 105 7.35 -6.96 13.94
C ALA A 105 5.99 -6.27 13.75
N HIS A 106 4.99 -7.05 13.36
CA HIS A 106 3.70 -6.53 12.92
C HIS A 106 2.56 -7.50 13.28
N GLU A 107 1.35 -6.96 13.28
CA GLU A 107 0.13 -7.73 13.45
C GLU A 107 -0.75 -7.61 12.20
N GLY A 108 -1.17 -8.74 11.65
CA GLY A 108 -2.14 -8.79 10.56
C GLY A 108 -3.57 -8.70 11.09
N VAL A 109 -4.36 -7.75 10.57
CA VAL A 109 -5.77 -7.56 10.92
C VAL A 109 -6.61 -7.77 9.66
N VAL A 110 -7.33 -8.89 9.58
CA VAL A 110 -8.20 -9.19 8.43
C VAL A 110 -9.41 -8.24 8.42
N GLY A 111 -9.57 -7.48 7.34
CA GLY A 111 -10.59 -6.43 7.23
C GLY A 111 -10.28 -5.28 8.18
N GLY A 112 -9.01 -4.89 8.23
CA GLY A 112 -8.47 -3.94 9.17
C GLY A 112 -8.98 -2.52 8.94
N ASP A 113 -9.32 -2.17 7.70
CA ASP A 113 -9.92 -0.89 7.32
C ASP A 113 -11.26 -0.61 8.02
N GLY A 114 -12.04 -1.64 8.34
CA GLY A 114 -13.27 -1.55 9.11
C GLY A 114 -13.07 -1.59 10.64
N LYS A 115 -11.86 -1.87 11.12
CA LYS A 115 -11.57 -2.16 12.54
C LYS A 115 -10.55 -1.24 13.19
N SER A 116 -9.67 -0.63 12.40
CA SER A 116 -8.56 0.19 12.88
C SER A 116 -8.51 1.50 12.12
N PHE A 117 -8.51 2.60 12.87
CA PHE A 117 -8.42 3.94 12.31
C PHE A 117 -7.12 4.15 11.51
N CYS A 118 -5.98 3.64 12.01
CA CYS A 118 -4.70 3.77 11.31
C CYS A 118 -4.68 2.98 9.99
N ILE A 119 -5.27 1.78 9.97
CA ILE A 119 -5.40 0.99 8.74
C ILE A 119 -6.34 1.70 7.76
N ALA A 120 -7.49 2.18 8.22
CA ALA A 120 -8.43 2.94 7.40
C ALA A 120 -7.77 4.16 6.76
N LEU A 121 -7.02 4.94 7.53
CA LEU A 121 -6.26 6.08 7.01
C LEU A 121 -5.21 5.65 6.00
N ALA A 122 -4.39 4.63 6.31
CA ALA A 122 -3.37 4.13 5.40
C ALA A 122 -3.98 3.71 4.04
N SER A 123 -5.10 2.98 4.06
CA SER A 123 -5.84 2.59 2.85
C SER A 123 -6.39 3.78 2.07
N ILE A 124 -6.87 4.83 2.75
CA ILE A 124 -7.31 6.09 2.12
C ILE A 124 -6.13 6.79 1.43
N PHE A 125 -5.01 6.96 2.12
CA PHE A 125 -3.81 7.60 1.56
C PHE A 125 -3.26 6.81 0.37
N ALA A 126 -3.15 5.49 0.50
CA ALA A 126 -2.69 4.62 -0.58
C ALA A 126 -3.58 4.77 -1.83
N LYS A 127 -4.91 4.75 -1.65
CA LYS A 127 -5.84 4.88 -2.77
C LYS A 127 -5.80 6.27 -3.40
N VAL A 128 -5.81 7.34 -2.60
CA VAL A 128 -5.72 8.71 -3.13
C VAL A 128 -4.40 8.94 -3.86
N HIS A 129 -3.29 8.46 -3.29
CA HIS A 129 -1.99 8.54 -3.94
C HIS A 129 -1.99 7.81 -5.29
N ARG A 130 -2.50 6.57 -5.35
CA ARG A 130 -2.64 5.82 -6.60
C ARG A 130 -3.53 6.52 -7.62
N ASP A 131 -4.71 6.97 -7.21
CA ASP A 131 -5.68 7.61 -8.10
C ASP A 131 -5.12 8.91 -8.70
N ARG A 132 -4.31 9.66 -7.93
CA ARG A 132 -3.56 10.84 -8.40
C ARG A 132 -2.46 10.47 -9.39
N LEU A 133 -1.69 9.40 -9.17
CA LEU A 133 -0.67 8.93 -10.11
C LEU A 133 -1.29 8.55 -11.46
N MET A 134 -2.42 7.83 -11.45
CA MET A 134 -3.13 7.43 -12.66
C MET A 134 -3.70 8.63 -13.41
N ALA A 135 -4.24 9.61 -12.69
CA ALA A 135 -4.73 10.86 -13.30
C ALA A 135 -3.61 11.75 -13.86
N ALA A 136 -2.38 11.61 -13.35
CA ALA A 136 -1.23 12.35 -13.83
C ALA A 136 -0.56 11.73 -15.06
N LEU A 137 -0.98 10.52 -15.49
CA LEU A 137 -0.43 9.90 -16.69
C LEU A 137 -0.79 10.72 -17.94
N PRO A 138 0.15 10.90 -18.89
CA PRO A 138 -0.11 11.66 -20.11
C PRO A 138 -1.30 11.12 -20.91
N ALA A 139 -2.15 12.01 -21.42
CA ALA A 139 -3.26 11.66 -22.30
C ALA A 139 -2.80 10.92 -23.58
N ALA A 140 -1.56 11.14 -24.00
CA ALA A 140 -0.91 10.44 -25.12
C ALA A 140 -0.82 8.90 -24.91
N ARG A 141 -1.06 8.40 -23.69
CA ARG A 141 -1.10 6.96 -23.41
C ARG A 141 -2.39 6.30 -23.89
N LEU A 142 -3.47 7.01 -24.26
CA LEU A 142 -4.68 6.45 -24.90
C LEU A 142 -5.54 5.46 -24.07
N PHE A 143 -5.25 5.20 -22.79
CA PHE A 143 -6.01 4.22 -21.97
C PHE A 143 -6.96 4.84 -20.94
N GLU A 144 -7.30 6.13 -21.02
CA GLU A 144 -8.25 6.79 -20.10
C GLU A 144 -7.94 6.54 -18.59
N TRP A 145 -6.64 6.57 -18.24
CA TRP A 145 -6.14 6.28 -16.88
C TRP A 145 -6.76 7.16 -15.79
N ASP A 146 -7.12 8.38 -16.13
CA ASP A 146 -7.81 9.33 -15.26
C ASP A 146 -9.24 8.91 -14.91
N THR A 147 -9.87 8.08 -15.74
CA THR A 147 -11.24 7.62 -15.54
C THR A 147 -11.26 6.25 -14.89
N ASN A 148 -10.56 5.28 -15.47
CA ASN A 148 -10.60 3.90 -15.01
C ASN A 148 -9.54 3.58 -13.95
N LYS A 149 -8.58 4.46 -13.68
CA LYS A 149 -7.52 4.28 -12.67
C LYS A 149 -6.68 3.01 -12.85
N GLY A 150 -6.64 2.43 -14.05
CA GLY A 150 -5.99 1.15 -14.32
C GLY A 150 -6.81 -0.09 -13.96
N TYR A 151 -8.09 0.05 -13.60
CA TYR A 151 -9.00 -1.09 -13.49
C TYR A 151 -9.34 -1.63 -14.90
N GLY A 152 -9.40 -2.95 -15.04
CA GLY A 152 -9.76 -3.67 -16.27
C GLY A 152 -11.24 -3.57 -16.63
N THR A 153 -11.77 -2.34 -16.69
CA THR A 153 -13.13 -2.06 -17.16
C THR A 153 -13.28 -2.48 -18.62
N GLU A 154 -14.51 -2.71 -19.08
CA GLU A 154 -14.74 -3.04 -20.49
C GLU A 154 -14.12 -2.01 -21.44
N ALA A 155 -14.27 -0.72 -21.15
CA ALA A 155 -13.63 0.36 -21.91
C ALA A 155 -12.10 0.22 -21.94
N HIS A 156 -11.46 -0.02 -20.78
CA HIS A 156 -10.01 -0.21 -20.71
C HIS A 156 -9.56 -1.43 -21.53
N ARG A 157 -10.28 -2.55 -21.40
CA ARG A 157 -10.00 -3.79 -22.15
C ARG A 157 -10.09 -3.58 -23.66
N LEU A 158 -11.04 -2.78 -24.13
CA LEU A 158 -11.16 -2.41 -25.54
C LEU A 158 -9.97 -1.55 -26.01
N LEU A 159 -9.53 -0.59 -25.21
CA LEU A 159 -8.37 0.24 -25.53
C LEU A 159 -7.07 -0.58 -25.59
N ILE A 160 -6.88 -1.54 -24.67
CA ILE A 160 -5.75 -2.50 -24.71
C ILE A 160 -5.78 -3.32 -26.00
N ARG A 161 -6.95 -3.83 -26.41
CA ARG A 161 -7.07 -4.59 -27.67
C ARG A 161 -6.79 -3.72 -28.90
N ALA A 162 -7.14 -2.45 -28.87
CA ALA A 162 -6.96 -1.53 -29.99
C ALA A 162 -5.51 -0.99 -30.11
N HIS A 163 -4.85 -0.73 -28.98
CA HIS A 163 -3.56 -0.02 -28.94
C HIS A 163 -2.39 -0.85 -28.42
N GLY A 164 -2.64 -2.07 -27.94
CA GLY A 164 -1.65 -2.92 -27.28
C GLY A 164 -1.43 -2.54 -25.82
N LEU A 165 -0.43 -3.17 -25.20
CA LEU A 165 -0.05 -2.89 -23.81
C LEU A 165 0.86 -1.67 -23.73
N ASP A 166 0.62 -0.87 -22.71
CA ASP A 166 1.51 0.22 -22.27
C ASP A 166 2.38 -0.21 -21.07
N PRO A 167 3.58 0.37 -20.87
CA PRO A 167 4.48 0.01 -19.77
C PRO A 167 3.87 0.00 -18.36
N GLU A 168 2.82 0.79 -18.10
CA GLU A 168 2.15 0.77 -16.79
C GLU A 168 1.27 -0.48 -16.59
N HIS A 169 0.94 -1.22 -17.65
CA HIS A 169 0.16 -2.46 -17.53
C HIS A 169 0.99 -3.59 -16.94
N ARG A 170 0.38 -4.36 -16.04
CA ARG A 170 0.90 -5.63 -15.54
C ARG A 170 0.57 -6.75 -16.52
N VAL A 171 1.56 -7.22 -17.25
CA VAL A 171 1.39 -8.26 -18.27
C VAL A 171 0.78 -9.53 -17.67
N SER A 172 1.20 -9.88 -16.44
CA SER A 172 0.70 -11.08 -15.74
C SER A 172 -0.79 -11.02 -15.36
N PHE A 173 -1.43 -9.85 -15.44
CA PHE A 173 -2.85 -9.62 -15.11
C PHE A 173 -3.73 -9.46 -16.35
N VAL A 174 -3.14 -9.28 -17.53
CA VAL A 174 -3.84 -9.01 -18.79
C VAL A 174 -3.95 -10.26 -19.70
N ALA A 175 -3.55 -11.43 -19.20
CA ALA A 175 -3.72 -12.69 -19.93
C ALA A 175 -5.20 -12.94 -20.25
N GLU A 176 -5.52 -13.29 -21.51
CA GLU A 176 -6.90 -13.38 -22.02
C GLU A 176 -7.78 -14.36 -21.24
N ASP A 177 -7.18 -15.38 -20.64
CA ASP A 177 -7.83 -16.37 -19.77
C ASP A 177 -8.27 -15.78 -18.41
N LYS A 178 -7.63 -14.70 -17.96
CA LYS A 178 -7.93 -14.02 -16.69
C LYS A 178 -9.01 -12.95 -16.81
N TRP A 179 -9.40 -12.55 -18.03
CA TRP A 179 -10.46 -11.58 -18.25
C TRP A 179 -11.85 -12.21 -18.35
N GLN A 180 -11.96 -13.52 -18.15
CA GLN A 180 -13.24 -14.19 -17.93
C GLN A 180 -13.90 -13.59 -16.68
N ASP A 181 -15.21 -13.34 -16.77
CA ASP A 181 -16.00 -12.69 -15.73
C ASP A 181 -15.73 -13.36 -14.38
N ASP A 182 -15.11 -12.61 -13.45
CA ASP A 182 -14.97 -13.05 -12.07
C ASP A 182 -16.37 -13.29 -11.52
N PRO A 183 -16.74 -14.53 -11.14
CA PRO A 183 -18.07 -14.82 -10.60
C PRO A 183 -18.36 -14.04 -9.30
N ASP A 184 -17.34 -13.51 -8.63
CA ASP A 184 -17.46 -12.65 -7.45
C ASP A 184 -17.58 -11.14 -7.79
N GLY A 185 -17.53 -10.76 -9.07
CA GLY A 185 -17.67 -9.38 -9.53
C GLY A 185 -16.56 -8.43 -9.09
N ARG A 186 -15.36 -8.92 -8.74
CA ARG A 186 -14.24 -8.05 -8.35
C ARG A 186 -13.61 -7.43 -9.58
N GLN A 187 -13.36 -6.12 -9.53
CA GLN A 187 -12.63 -5.42 -10.58
C GLN A 187 -11.17 -5.92 -10.60
N ILE A 188 -10.75 -6.52 -11.71
CA ILE A 188 -9.36 -6.91 -11.92
C ILE A 188 -8.55 -5.63 -12.15
N GLU A 189 -7.50 -5.43 -11.35
CA GLU A 189 -6.56 -4.31 -11.54
C GLU A 189 -5.52 -4.68 -12.60
N CYS A 190 -5.39 -3.89 -13.66
CA CYS A 190 -4.39 -4.08 -14.71
C CYS A 190 -3.12 -3.25 -14.46
N PHE A 191 -3.09 -2.45 -13.40
CA PHE A 191 -2.00 -1.56 -12.98
C PHE A 191 -1.50 -1.89 -11.59
#